data_AF-A0AAW9SNF3-F1
#
_entry.id   AF-A0AAW9SNF3-F1
#
_cell.length_a   1.000
_cell.length_b   1.000
_cell.length_c   1.000
_cell.angle_alpha   90.00
_cell.angle_beta   90.00
_cell.angle_gamma   90.00
#
_symmetry.space_group_name_H-M   'P 1'
#
loop_
_entity.id
_entity.type
_entity.pdbx_description
1 polymer ?
#
loop_
_entity_poly.entity_id
_entity_poly.type
_entity_poly.pdbx_seq_one_letter_code
_entity_poly.pdbx_strand_id
1 'polypeptide(L)'
;MIAEMRLQWWRDALDEIRAGGAVRRHAVVTPLAQVLDAEGAGLLDGVVEARRLDIEKAPFANRGALMAYLAATGGALMQAAARALGDRDGRAALALGTGSALAGYLRAVPELEARGKLPLPDGRPEAVADLARQGLARLAEARALRGTVVGEARPALLAAAMAAPVLRRASDAPARVAQGRLMPPEAQVRARWLWVGMTGRW
;
A
#
# COMPACT_ATOMS: atom_id res chain seq x y z
N MET A 1 6.10 22.15 -7.82
CA MET A 1 7.37 22.70 -7.28
C MET A 1 7.75 22.20 -5.89
N ILE A 2 7.18 22.67 -4.76
CA ILE A 2 7.65 22.23 -3.41
C ILE A 2 7.54 20.71 -3.21
N ALA A 3 6.44 20.09 -3.65
CA ALA A 3 6.25 18.65 -3.56
C ALA A 3 7.30 17.87 -4.36
N GLU A 4 7.56 18.27 -5.61
CA GLU A 4 8.60 17.65 -6.46
C GLU A 4 10.00 17.76 -5.86
N MET A 5 10.35 18.93 -5.28
CA MET A 5 11.64 19.09 -4.62
C MET A 5 11.80 18.13 -3.44
N ARG A 6 10.74 17.94 -2.65
CA ARG A 6 10.74 16.99 -1.53
C ARG A 6 10.83 15.54 -2.01
N LEU A 7 10.13 15.19 -3.08
CA LEU A 7 10.23 13.85 -3.67
C LEU A 7 11.63 13.61 -4.22
N GLN A 8 12.19 14.57 -4.96
CA GLN A 8 13.55 14.45 -5.50
C GLN A 8 14.58 14.25 -4.39
N TRP A 9 14.48 15.01 -3.30
CA TRP A 9 15.38 14.83 -2.16
C TRP A 9 15.37 13.40 -1.61
N TRP A 10 14.19 12.75 -1.57
CA TRP A 10 14.09 11.35 -1.12
C TRP A 10 14.67 10.36 -2.12
N ARG A 11 14.53 10.61 -3.44
CA ARG A 11 15.18 9.80 -4.48
C ARG A 11 16.70 9.85 -4.30
N ASP A 12 17.25 11.05 -4.18
CA ASP A 12 18.70 11.23 -3.97
C ASP A 12 19.18 10.52 -2.68
N ALA A 13 18.39 10.54 -1.60
CA ALA A 13 18.73 9.86 -0.35
C ALA A 13 18.71 8.32 -0.49
N LEU A 14 17.79 7.78 -1.30
CA LEU A 14 17.71 6.35 -1.56
C LEU A 14 18.81 5.89 -2.51
N ASP A 15 19.22 6.73 -3.46
CA ASP A 15 20.38 6.49 -4.33
C ASP A 15 21.69 6.41 -3.53
N GLU A 16 21.87 7.27 -2.52
CA GLU A 16 23.00 7.18 -1.58
C GLU A 16 23.02 5.84 -0.83
N ILE A 17 21.87 5.39 -0.31
CA ILE A 17 21.75 4.08 0.35
C ILE A 17 22.08 2.96 -0.63
N ARG A 18 21.54 3.03 -1.85
CA ARG A 18 21.74 2.03 -2.90
C ARG A 18 23.21 1.90 -3.31
N ALA A 19 23.96 3.00 -3.31
CA ALA A 19 25.39 3.01 -3.60
C ALA A 19 26.26 2.36 -2.51
N GLY A 20 25.72 2.14 -1.29
CA GLY A 20 26.43 1.49 -0.19
C GLY A 20 27.52 2.36 0.47
N GLY A 21 27.52 3.67 0.18
CA GLY A 21 28.49 4.64 0.70
C GLY A 21 28.01 5.38 1.95
N ALA A 22 28.69 6.49 2.26
CA ALA A 22 28.24 7.40 3.31
C ALA A 22 26.92 8.06 2.90
N VAL A 23 25.90 7.91 3.74
CA VAL A 23 24.58 8.56 3.54
C VAL A 23 24.52 9.90 4.25
N ARG A 24 23.69 10.81 3.74
CA ARG A 24 23.40 12.09 4.40
C ARG A 24 22.87 11.90 5.82
N ARG A 25 23.27 12.79 6.73
CA ARG A 25 22.76 12.80 8.11
C ARG A 25 21.31 13.25 8.13
N HIS A 26 20.40 12.32 8.42
CA HIS A 26 18.99 12.61 8.60
C HIS A 26 18.36 11.56 9.51
N ALA A 27 17.47 11.99 10.41
CA ALA A 27 16.90 11.15 11.47
C ALA A 27 16.23 9.86 10.95
N VAL A 28 15.78 9.86 9.69
CA VAL A 28 15.16 8.69 9.03
C VAL A 28 16.12 7.99 8.05
N VAL A 29 16.96 8.73 7.30
CA VAL A 29 17.83 8.11 6.28
C VAL A 29 18.92 7.28 6.95
N THR A 30 19.50 7.80 8.04
CA THR A 30 20.57 7.12 8.78
C THR A 30 20.15 5.72 9.26
N PRO A 31 19.01 5.52 9.97
CA PRO A 31 18.58 4.17 10.35
C PRO A 31 18.09 3.35 9.16
N LEU A 32 17.46 3.95 8.13
CA LEU A 32 17.05 3.20 6.94
C LEU A 32 18.25 2.58 6.21
N ALA A 33 19.37 3.28 6.13
CA ALA A 33 20.61 2.78 5.54
C ALA A 33 21.17 1.53 6.24
N GLN A 34 20.78 1.28 7.50
CA GLN A 34 21.22 0.11 8.27
C GLN A 34 20.37 -1.13 7.99
N VAL A 35 19.17 -0.98 7.41
CA VAL A 35 18.21 -2.07 7.22
C VAL A 35 17.87 -2.34 5.75
N LEU A 36 18.07 -1.36 4.86
CA LEU A 36 17.82 -1.52 3.44
C LEU A 36 19.07 -2.02 2.72
N ASP A 37 18.88 -3.02 1.87
CA ASP A 37 19.85 -3.34 0.83
C ASP A 37 19.58 -2.54 -0.46
N ALA A 38 20.46 -2.67 -1.45
CA ALA A 38 20.37 -1.91 -2.70
C ALA A 38 19.05 -2.13 -3.46
N GLU A 39 18.48 -3.34 -3.39
CA GLU A 39 17.21 -3.66 -4.04
C GLU A 39 16.02 -3.09 -3.25
N GLY A 40 16.04 -3.15 -1.92
CA GLY A 40 15.06 -2.50 -1.06
C GLY A 40 15.04 -0.97 -1.23
N ALA A 41 16.22 -0.36 -1.35
CA ALA A 41 16.33 1.07 -1.69
C ALA A 41 15.72 1.38 -3.08
N GLY A 42 15.98 0.53 -4.07
CA GLY A 42 15.37 0.65 -5.40
C GLY A 42 13.84 0.52 -5.40
N LEU A 43 13.28 -0.39 -4.59
CA LEU A 43 11.83 -0.51 -4.40
C LEU A 43 11.23 0.78 -3.83
N LEU A 44 11.87 1.37 -2.80
CA LEU A 44 11.39 2.62 -2.21
C LEU A 44 11.58 3.82 -3.15
N ASP A 45 12.60 3.84 -4.00
CA ASP A 45 12.75 4.89 -5.01
C ASP A 45 11.57 4.86 -5.99
N GLY A 46 11.18 3.65 -6.43
CA GLY A 46 9.98 3.44 -7.24
C GLY A 46 8.70 3.92 -6.55
N VAL A 47 8.58 3.73 -5.23
CA VAL A 47 7.45 4.28 -4.44
C VAL A 47 7.45 5.80 -4.47
N VAL A 48 8.60 6.45 -4.25
CA VAL A 48 8.73 7.92 -4.27
C VAL A 48 8.39 8.48 -5.64
N GLU A 49 8.83 7.82 -6.72
CA GLU A 49 8.51 8.24 -8.08
C GLU A 49 7.01 8.11 -8.38
N ALA A 50 6.39 6.97 -8.03
CA ALA A 50 4.95 6.77 -8.21
C ALA A 50 4.11 7.81 -7.45
N ARG A 51 4.60 8.31 -6.30
CA ARG A 51 3.96 9.35 -5.50
C ARG A 51 3.92 10.72 -6.18
N ARG A 52 4.64 10.97 -7.28
CA ARG A 52 4.48 12.20 -8.07
C ARG A 52 3.05 12.39 -8.56
N LEU A 53 2.33 11.29 -8.82
CA LEU A 53 0.92 11.34 -9.19
C LEU A 53 0.02 11.95 -8.10
N ASP A 54 0.44 11.96 -6.83
CA ASP A 54 -0.34 12.58 -5.75
C ASP A 54 -0.42 14.12 -5.88
N ILE A 55 0.45 14.72 -6.69
CA ILE A 55 0.44 16.15 -7.01
C ILE A 55 -0.76 16.49 -7.90
N GLU A 56 -1.10 15.59 -8.83
CA GLU A 56 -2.13 15.80 -9.84
C GLU A 56 -3.54 15.86 -9.24
N LYS A 57 -4.41 16.67 -9.86
CA LYS A 57 -5.82 16.74 -9.45
C LYS A 57 -6.56 15.44 -9.78
N ALA A 58 -6.29 14.86 -10.94
CA ALA A 58 -6.93 13.66 -11.48
C ALA A 58 -5.86 12.71 -12.05
N PRO A 59 -5.12 11.98 -11.20
CA PRO A 59 -3.93 11.24 -11.62
C PRO A 59 -4.18 10.02 -12.51
N PHE A 60 -5.40 9.50 -12.56
CA PHE A 60 -5.68 8.19 -13.18
C PHE A 60 -6.66 8.31 -14.35
N ALA A 61 -6.20 7.94 -15.54
CA ALA A 61 -7.05 7.89 -16.73
C ALA A 61 -8.04 6.72 -16.70
N ASN A 62 -7.71 5.62 -16.01
CA ASN A 62 -8.56 4.44 -15.94
C ASN A 62 -8.22 3.59 -14.69
N ARG A 63 -9.02 2.55 -14.48
CA ARG A 63 -8.87 1.57 -13.41
C ARG A 63 -7.50 0.89 -13.39
N GLY A 64 -6.94 0.56 -14.55
CA GLY A 64 -5.63 -0.07 -14.66
C GLY A 64 -4.50 0.84 -14.16
N ALA A 65 -4.56 2.13 -14.50
CA ALA A 65 -3.61 3.13 -14.00
C ALA A 65 -3.65 3.26 -12.46
N LEU A 66 -4.85 3.29 -11.87
CA LEU A 66 -5.00 3.29 -10.40
C LEU A 66 -4.40 2.01 -9.78
N MET A 67 -4.70 0.83 -10.34
CA MET A 67 -4.15 -0.43 -9.82
C MET A 67 -2.62 -0.52 -9.93
N ALA A 68 -2.04 -0.01 -11.03
CA ALA A 68 -0.60 0.07 -11.21
C ALA A 68 0.04 0.99 -10.16
N TYR A 69 -0.56 2.16 -9.90
CA TYR A 69 -0.12 3.05 -8.84
C TYR A 69 -0.19 2.42 -7.45
N LEU A 70 -1.26 1.67 -7.13
CA LEU A 70 -1.41 1.00 -5.84
C LEU A 70 -0.36 -0.12 -5.64
N ALA A 71 -0.01 -0.82 -6.73
CA ALA A 71 1.07 -1.79 -6.74
C ALA A 71 2.45 -1.12 -6.57
N ALA A 72 2.71 -0.03 -7.30
CA ALA A 72 3.96 0.73 -7.22
C ALA A 72 4.14 1.48 -5.90
N THR A 73 3.06 1.72 -5.14
CA THR A 73 3.11 2.37 -3.83
C THR A 73 2.97 1.37 -2.69
N GLY A 74 1.76 1.03 -2.26
CA GLY A 74 1.56 0.16 -1.10
C GLY A 74 2.01 -1.29 -1.32
N GLY A 75 1.97 -1.78 -2.56
CA GLY A 75 2.55 -3.07 -2.95
C GLY A 75 4.07 -3.11 -2.76
N ALA A 76 4.80 -2.23 -3.45
CA ALA A 76 6.25 -2.12 -3.37
C ALA A 76 6.74 -1.76 -1.95
N LEU A 77 5.98 -0.94 -1.20
CA LEU A 77 6.29 -0.62 0.19
C LEU A 77 6.23 -1.87 1.08
N MET A 78 5.20 -2.70 0.94
CA MET A 78 5.08 -3.95 1.70
C MET A 78 6.15 -4.96 1.26
N GLN A 79 6.51 -4.98 -0.02
CA GLN A 79 7.61 -5.78 -0.54
C GLN A 79 8.96 -5.37 0.06
N ALA A 80 9.26 -4.07 0.14
CA ALA A 80 10.47 -3.55 0.78
C ALA A 80 10.52 -3.92 2.27
N ALA A 81 9.39 -3.83 2.98
CA ALA A 81 9.30 -4.23 4.39
C ALA A 81 9.52 -5.74 4.59
N ALA A 82 8.93 -6.59 3.76
CA ALA A 82 9.14 -8.03 3.81
C ALA A 82 10.60 -8.39 3.50
N ARG A 83 11.21 -7.69 2.54
CA ARG A 83 12.62 -7.85 2.17
C ARG A 83 13.58 -7.49 3.30
N ALA A 84 13.34 -6.39 4.00
CA ALA A 84 14.13 -6.00 5.17
C ALA A 84 14.09 -7.06 6.28
N LEU A 85 13.08 -7.93 6.28
CA LEU A 85 12.92 -9.07 7.19
C LEU A 85 13.33 -10.41 6.57
N GLY A 86 13.99 -10.40 5.41
CA GLY A 86 14.59 -11.59 4.77
C GLY A 86 13.76 -12.23 3.65
N ASP A 87 12.53 -11.79 3.37
CA ASP A 87 11.73 -12.33 2.25
C ASP A 87 12.09 -11.64 0.93
N ARG A 88 12.94 -12.29 0.13
CA ARG A 88 13.41 -11.80 -1.17
C ARG A 88 12.50 -12.20 -2.35
N ASP A 89 11.55 -13.11 -2.19
CA ASP A 89 10.56 -13.43 -3.23
C ASP A 89 9.59 -12.25 -3.38
N GLY A 90 8.99 -11.84 -2.26
CA GLY A 90 8.21 -10.60 -2.19
C GLY A 90 6.89 -10.60 -3.00
N ARG A 91 6.57 -11.61 -3.82
CA ARG A 91 5.32 -11.65 -4.60
C ARG A 91 4.08 -11.63 -3.72
N ALA A 92 4.09 -12.38 -2.62
CA ALA A 92 3.01 -12.37 -1.65
C ALA A 92 2.84 -10.98 -1.01
N ALA A 93 3.94 -10.32 -0.66
CA ALA A 93 3.96 -8.99 -0.07
C ALA A 93 3.46 -7.92 -1.07
N LEU A 94 3.88 -7.98 -2.33
CA LEU A 94 3.40 -7.11 -3.41
C LEU A 94 1.89 -7.24 -3.59
N ALA A 95 1.38 -8.47 -3.64
CA ALA A 95 -0.04 -8.75 -3.78
C ALA A 95 -0.86 -8.26 -2.59
N LEU A 96 -0.40 -8.59 -1.38
CA LEU A 96 -1.06 -8.19 -0.15
C LEU A 96 -1.05 -6.66 0.01
N GLY A 97 0.09 -6.04 -0.25
CA GLY A 97 0.29 -4.59 -0.20
C GLY A 97 -0.58 -3.85 -1.19
N THR A 98 -0.74 -4.36 -2.42
CA THR A 98 -1.63 -3.77 -3.43
C THR A 98 -3.09 -3.79 -2.98
N GLY A 99 -3.58 -4.93 -2.49
CA GLY A 99 -4.94 -5.03 -1.95
C GLY A 99 -5.16 -4.15 -0.72
N SER A 100 -4.18 -4.09 0.17
CA SER A 100 -4.20 -3.21 1.35
C SER A 100 -4.20 -1.73 0.98
N ALA A 101 -3.40 -1.35 -0.02
CA ALA A 101 -3.35 -0.01 -0.57
C ALA A 101 -4.71 0.40 -1.12
N LEU A 102 -5.39 -0.47 -1.87
CA LEU A 102 -6.74 -0.18 -2.36
C LEU A 102 -7.74 0.05 -1.22
N ALA A 103 -7.68 -0.78 -0.17
CA ALA A 103 -8.54 -0.62 1.00
C ALA A 103 -8.33 0.74 1.69
N GLY A 104 -7.06 1.16 1.85
CA GLY A 104 -6.71 2.48 2.37
C GLY A 104 -7.12 3.61 1.44
N TYR A 105 -6.94 3.44 0.13
CA TYR A 105 -7.27 4.44 -0.88
C TYR A 105 -8.77 4.71 -0.93
N LEU A 106 -9.61 3.66 -0.97
CA LEU A 106 -11.07 3.81 -0.93
C LEU A 106 -11.56 4.49 0.35
N ARG A 107 -10.89 4.26 1.50
CA ARG A 107 -11.20 4.98 2.74
C ARG A 107 -10.85 6.47 2.67
N ALA A 108 -9.84 6.84 1.88
CA ALA A 108 -9.41 8.21 1.72
C ALA A 108 -10.22 8.99 0.67
N VAL A 109 -10.98 8.31 -0.21
CA VAL A 109 -11.74 8.94 -1.30
C VAL A 109 -12.56 10.16 -0.85
N PRO A 110 -13.40 10.10 0.21
CA PRO A 110 -14.20 11.27 0.62
C PRO A 110 -13.36 12.48 1.01
N GLU A 111 -12.25 12.25 1.70
CA GLU A 111 -11.34 13.32 2.13
C GLU A 111 -10.57 13.90 0.92
N LEU A 112 -10.18 13.04 -0.03
CA LEU A 112 -9.52 13.48 -1.26
C LEU A 112 -10.49 14.33 -2.11
N GLU A 113 -11.74 13.92 -2.25
CA GLU A 113 -12.79 14.68 -2.94
C GLU A 113 -13.09 16.00 -2.23
N ALA A 114 -13.17 16.00 -0.89
CA ALA A 114 -13.35 17.22 -0.08
C ALA A 114 -12.21 18.23 -0.27
N ARG A 115 -10.99 17.76 -0.58
CA ARG A 115 -9.82 18.58 -0.93
C ARG A 115 -9.75 18.94 -2.42
N GLY A 116 -10.79 18.66 -3.19
CA GLY A 116 -10.90 19.00 -4.61
C GLY A 116 -10.11 18.08 -5.55
N LYS A 117 -9.67 16.90 -5.09
CA LYS A 117 -9.07 15.88 -5.96
C LYS A 117 -10.16 15.05 -6.65
N LEU A 118 -9.80 14.39 -7.74
CA LEU A 118 -10.61 13.41 -8.48
C LEU A 118 -9.90 12.04 -8.39
N PRO A 119 -10.03 11.34 -7.25
CA PRO A 119 -9.22 10.16 -6.95
C PRO A 119 -9.65 8.90 -7.72
N LEU A 120 -10.93 8.82 -8.09
CA LEU A 120 -11.47 7.67 -8.82
C LEU A 120 -11.60 8.00 -10.31
N PRO A 121 -11.09 7.14 -11.21
CA PRO A 121 -11.30 7.31 -12.65
C PRO A 121 -12.77 7.08 -13.05
N ASP A 122 -13.50 6.27 -12.27
CA ASP A 122 -14.94 6.04 -12.41
C ASP A 122 -15.53 5.86 -10.99
N GLY A 123 -16.35 6.83 -10.58
CA GLY A 123 -16.98 6.87 -9.27
C GLY A 123 -18.32 6.14 -9.19
N ARG A 124 -18.80 5.54 -10.29
CA ARG A 124 -20.09 4.83 -10.29
C ARG A 124 -20.07 3.64 -9.32
N PRO A 125 -21.18 3.34 -8.63
CA PRO A 125 -21.26 2.25 -7.66
C PRO A 125 -20.72 0.92 -8.19
N GLU A 126 -21.02 0.56 -9.44
CA GLU A 126 -20.61 -0.69 -10.07
C GLU A 126 -19.10 -0.74 -10.28
N ALA A 127 -18.49 0.37 -10.71
CA ALA A 127 -17.05 0.49 -10.94
C ALA A 127 -16.27 0.44 -9.62
N VAL A 128 -16.80 1.06 -8.56
CA VAL A 128 -16.24 0.98 -7.20
C VAL A 128 -16.31 -0.45 -6.66
N ALA A 129 -17.44 -1.14 -6.85
CA ALA A 129 -17.58 -2.53 -6.43
C ALA A 129 -16.62 -3.47 -7.19
N ASP A 130 -16.42 -3.23 -8.49
CA ASP A 130 -15.44 -3.93 -9.32
C ASP A 130 -14.01 -3.71 -8.84
N LEU A 131 -13.63 -2.47 -8.53
CA LEU A 131 -12.34 -2.13 -7.92
C LEU A 131 -12.14 -2.94 -6.63
N ALA A 132 -13.12 -2.91 -5.73
CA ALA A 132 -13.05 -3.62 -4.46
C ALA A 132 -12.85 -5.15 -4.66
N ARG A 133 -13.54 -5.74 -5.64
CA ARG A 133 -13.35 -7.15 -6.04
C ARG A 133 -11.93 -7.44 -6.54
N GLN A 134 -11.33 -6.53 -7.31
CA GLN A 134 -9.93 -6.69 -7.73
C GLN A 134 -8.97 -6.65 -6.55
N GLY A 135 -9.18 -5.74 -5.59
CA GLY A 135 -8.42 -5.74 -4.35
C GLY A 135 -8.52 -7.07 -3.60
N LEU A 136 -9.74 -7.62 -3.48
CA LEU A 136 -9.95 -8.93 -2.86
C LEU A 136 -9.23 -10.06 -3.61
N ALA A 137 -9.19 -10.01 -4.94
CA ALA A 137 -8.43 -10.96 -5.75
C ALA A 137 -6.92 -10.86 -5.48
N ARG A 138 -6.35 -9.64 -5.32
CA ARG A 138 -4.95 -9.47 -4.90
C ARG A 138 -4.69 -10.08 -3.52
N LEU A 139 -5.60 -9.91 -2.57
CA LEU A 139 -5.49 -10.55 -1.25
C LEU A 139 -5.58 -12.08 -1.33
N ALA A 140 -6.38 -12.63 -2.25
CA ALA A 140 -6.47 -14.07 -2.47
C ALA A 140 -5.19 -14.63 -3.08
N GLU A 141 -4.61 -13.96 -4.08
CA GLU A 141 -3.32 -14.31 -4.67
C GLU A 141 -2.21 -14.34 -3.63
N ALA A 142 -2.14 -13.31 -2.78
CA ALA A 142 -1.19 -13.27 -1.68
C ALA A 142 -1.35 -14.49 -0.76
N ARG A 143 -2.59 -14.86 -0.40
CA ARG A 143 -2.85 -16.04 0.47
C ARG A 143 -2.44 -17.35 -0.20
N ALA A 144 -2.60 -17.48 -1.51
CA ALA A 144 -2.12 -18.64 -2.26
C ALA A 144 -0.58 -18.76 -2.21
N LEU A 145 0.12 -17.61 -2.16
CA LEU A 145 1.58 -17.53 -2.03
C LEU A 145 2.06 -17.57 -0.58
N ARG A 146 1.20 -17.76 0.43
CA ARG A 146 1.60 -17.72 1.85
C ARG A 146 2.72 -18.71 2.19
N GLY A 147 2.77 -19.85 1.51
CA GLY A 147 3.82 -20.86 1.71
C GLY A 147 5.22 -20.40 1.28
N THR A 148 5.34 -19.34 0.47
CA THR A 148 6.62 -18.79 0.03
C THR A 148 7.17 -17.70 0.97
N VAL A 149 6.35 -17.24 1.93
CA VAL A 149 6.72 -16.16 2.85
C VAL A 149 7.61 -16.69 3.97
N VAL A 150 8.79 -16.10 4.09
CA VAL A 150 9.74 -16.35 5.18
C VAL A 150 9.11 -15.99 6.53
N GLY A 151 9.36 -16.80 7.57
CA GLY A 151 8.67 -16.68 8.86
C GLY A 151 8.85 -15.31 9.52
N GLU A 152 10.07 -14.80 9.46
CA GLU A 152 10.55 -13.52 9.97
C GLU A 152 9.85 -12.32 9.31
N ALA A 153 9.41 -12.47 8.06
CA ALA A 153 8.72 -11.41 7.31
C ALA A 153 7.22 -11.29 7.63
N ARG A 154 6.61 -12.32 8.24
CA ARG A 154 5.16 -12.35 8.54
C ARG A 154 4.64 -11.10 9.30
N PRO A 155 5.36 -10.53 10.29
CA PRO A 155 4.91 -9.32 10.98
C PRO A 155 4.66 -8.13 10.04
N ALA A 156 5.48 -7.94 9.00
CA ALA A 156 5.27 -6.85 8.03
C ALA A 156 3.93 -6.98 7.28
N LEU A 157 3.45 -8.21 7.08
CA LEU A 157 2.22 -8.50 6.35
C LEU A 157 0.96 -8.28 7.22
N LEU A 158 1.10 -8.23 8.56
CA LEU A 158 -0.04 -8.02 9.48
C LEU A 158 -0.66 -6.62 9.32
N ALA A 159 0.08 -5.65 8.77
CA ALA A 159 -0.45 -4.33 8.45
C ALA A 159 -1.67 -4.38 7.50
N ALA A 160 -1.83 -5.46 6.72
CA ALA A 160 -2.97 -5.66 5.83
C ALA A 160 -4.20 -6.32 6.48
N ALA A 161 -4.19 -6.54 7.80
CA ALA A 161 -5.24 -7.25 8.54
C ALA A 161 -6.67 -6.77 8.24
N MET A 162 -6.84 -5.46 8.07
CA MET A 162 -8.13 -4.81 7.84
C MET A 162 -8.51 -4.67 6.35
N ALA A 163 -7.63 -5.05 5.42
CA ALA A 163 -7.87 -4.88 3.99
C ALA A 163 -9.11 -5.67 3.51
N ALA A 164 -9.21 -6.95 3.84
CA ALA A 164 -10.33 -7.78 3.39
C ALA A 164 -11.70 -7.35 3.96
N PRO A 165 -11.85 -7.06 5.28
CA PRO A 165 -13.10 -6.51 5.82
C PRO A 165 -13.53 -5.20 5.14
N VAL A 166 -12.59 -4.29 4.90
CA VAL A 166 -12.86 -2.99 4.25
C VAL A 166 -13.31 -3.18 2.80
N LEU A 167 -12.58 -3.99 2.02
CA LEU A 167 -12.89 -4.23 0.62
C LEU A 167 -14.22 -4.96 0.43
N ARG A 168 -14.56 -5.93 1.30
CA ARG A 168 -15.89 -6.57 1.27
C ARG A 168 -17.01 -5.55 1.48
N ARG A 169 -16.86 -4.65 2.46
CA ARG A 169 -17.86 -3.60 2.69
C ARG A 169 -18.00 -2.63 1.50
N ALA A 170 -16.91 -2.38 0.78
CA ALA A 170 -16.91 -1.58 -0.45
C ALA A 170 -17.54 -2.32 -1.63
N SER A 171 -17.32 -3.64 -1.78
CA SER A 171 -17.97 -4.43 -2.82
C SER A 171 -19.47 -4.60 -2.59
N ASP A 172 -19.87 -4.80 -1.34
CA ASP A 172 -21.26 -5.13 -0.98
C ASP A 172 -22.17 -3.90 -0.95
N ALA A 173 -21.61 -2.74 -0.57
CA ALA A 173 -22.32 -1.47 -0.59
C ALA A 173 -21.36 -0.33 -0.98
N PRO A 174 -21.09 -0.14 -2.29
CA PRO A 174 -20.12 0.84 -2.79
C PRO A 174 -20.41 2.28 -2.36
N ALA A 175 -21.68 2.63 -2.11
CA ALA A 175 -22.05 3.94 -1.56
C ALA A 175 -21.37 4.27 -0.21
N ARG A 176 -20.91 3.25 0.55
CA ARG A 176 -20.17 3.46 1.79
C ARG A 176 -18.81 4.13 1.59
N VAL A 177 -18.23 4.04 0.37
CA VAL A 177 -16.99 4.72 0.01
C VAL A 177 -17.19 6.22 0.13
N ALA A 178 -18.11 6.80 -0.66
CA ALA A 178 -18.42 8.24 -0.65
C ALA A 178 -18.91 8.74 0.73
N GLN A 179 -19.58 7.88 1.50
CA GLN A 179 -20.05 8.21 2.85
C GLN A 179 -18.96 8.14 3.94
N GLY A 180 -17.75 7.65 3.63
CA GLY A 180 -16.69 7.43 4.62
C GLY A 180 -16.98 6.33 5.65
N ARG A 181 -17.85 5.37 5.32
CA ARG A 181 -18.38 4.33 6.25
C ARG A 181 -17.82 2.93 6.00
N LEU A 182 -16.63 2.86 5.41
CA LEU A 182 -15.97 1.60 5.06
C LEU A 182 -15.39 0.84 6.24
N MET A 183 -14.98 1.54 7.31
CA MET A 183 -14.50 0.85 8.50
C MET A 183 -15.62 0.03 9.13
N PRO A 184 -15.36 -1.24 9.49
CA PRO A 184 -16.29 -2.01 10.32
C PRO A 184 -16.50 -1.34 11.69
N PRO A 185 -17.57 -1.70 12.41
CA PRO A 185 -17.73 -1.31 13.82
C PRO A 185 -16.52 -1.71 14.67
N GLU A 186 -16.19 -0.89 15.67
CA GLU A 186 -15.00 -1.04 16.52
C GLU A 186 -14.87 -2.44 17.15
N ALA A 187 -15.99 -3.05 17.57
CA ALA A 187 -15.99 -4.42 18.10
C ALA A 187 -15.45 -5.45 17.08
N GLN A 188 -15.79 -5.31 15.79
CA GLN A 188 -15.29 -6.19 14.73
C GLN A 188 -13.81 -5.92 14.42
N VAL A 189 -13.38 -4.66 14.50
CA VAL A 189 -11.97 -4.28 14.35
C VAL A 189 -11.12 -4.93 15.45
N ARG A 190 -11.54 -4.82 16.72
CA ARG A 190 -10.86 -5.45 17.86
C ARG A 190 -10.84 -6.96 17.76
N ALA A 191 -11.98 -7.58 17.43
CA ALA A 191 -12.06 -9.03 17.22
C ALA A 191 -11.12 -9.50 16.11
N ARG A 192 -11.00 -8.72 15.02
CA ARG A 192 -10.07 -9.01 13.92
C ARG A 192 -8.62 -8.96 14.41
N TRP A 193 -8.22 -7.92 15.13
CA TRP A 193 -6.86 -7.80 15.66
C TRP A 193 -6.51 -8.87 16.69
N LEU A 194 -7.45 -9.26 17.55
CA LEU A 194 -7.28 -10.39 18.46
C LEU A 194 -7.01 -11.69 17.69
N TRP A 195 -7.83 -11.99 16.67
CA TRP A 195 -7.64 -13.16 15.82
C TRP A 195 -6.30 -13.14 15.08
N VAL A 196 -5.89 -11.97 14.56
CA VAL A 196 -4.60 -11.80 13.89
C VAL A 196 -3.45 -12.04 14.88
N GLY A 197 -3.53 -11.50 16.10
CA GLY A 197 -2.52 -11.71 17.14
C GLY A 197 -2.41 -13.16 17.58
N MET A 198 -3.54 -13.89 17.66
CA MET A 198 -3.55 -15.30 18.03
C MET A 198 -3.06 -16.24 16.92
N THR A 199 -3.30 -15.90 15.65
CA THR A 199 -3.06 -16.82 14.53
C THR A 199 -1.86 -16.45 13.65
N GLY A 200 -1.40 -15.20 13.73
CA GLY A 200 -0.42 -14.64 12.78
C GLY A 200 -0.92 -14.57 11.33
N ARG A 201 -2.23 -14.74 11.10
CA ARG A 201 -2.81 -14.81 9.75
C ARG A 201 -3.37 -13.45 9.31
N TRP A 202 -3.28 -13.20 8.00
CA TRP A 202 -3.81 -12.02 7.32
C TRP A 202 -4.83 -12.39 6.21
#